data_AF-A0A531LI68-F1
#
_entry.id   AF-A0A531LI68-F1
#
_cell.length_a   1.000
_cell.length_b   1.000
_cell.length_c   1.000
_cell.angle_alpha   90.00
_cell.angle_beta   90.00
_cell.angle_gamma   90.00
#
_symmetry.space_group_name_H-M   'P 1'
#
loop_
_entity.id
_entity.type
_entity.pdbx_description
1 polymer ?
#
loop_
_entity_poly.entity_id
_entity_poly.type
_entity_poly.pdbx_seq_one_letter_code
_entity_poly.pdbx_strand_id
1 'polypeptide(L)'
;AGLDKIISDRGRKTSIGFGATVASPEDRRTGDVFRLVEPEDLLKFGLIPEFVGRLPVLATLEDLDEPALIQILTEPKNALVKQYQRLFEMENVDLTFHENALSAIAKRAIERKTGARGLRSIMEAILLDTMFELPALEGVREVVISEEVVSGNARPLYIYSEQKEKKGNVSA
;
A
#
# COMPACT_ATOMS: atom_id res chain seq x y z
N ALA A 1 3.93 -21.33 0.65
CA ALA A 1 4.55 -20.89 1.91
C ALA A 1 5.22 -22.09 2.54
N GLY A 2 6.52 -22.01 2.87
CA GLY A 2 7.28 -23.17 3.33
C GLY A 2 8.78 -23.07 3.07
N LEU A 3 9.21 -22.29 2.07
CA LEU A 3 10.63 -22.08 1.78
C LEU A 3 11.33 -21.33 2.92
N ASP A 4 10.64 -20.37 3.53
CA ASP A 4 11.04 -19.61 4.72
C ASP A 4 11.39 -20.53 5.90
N LYS A 5 10.62 -21.59 6.11
CA LYS A 5 10.88 -22.61 7.14
C LYS A 5 12.11 -23.44 6.80
N ILE A 6 12.22 -23.91 5.56
CA ILE A 6 13.37 -24.71 5.10
C ILE A 6 14.69 -23.96 5.30
N ILE A 7 14.73 -22.68 4.89
CA ILE A 7 15.90 -21.81 5.05
C ILE A 7 16.21 -21.60 6.54
N SER A 8 15.18 -21.32 7.35
CA SER A 8 15.33 -21.10 8.79
C SER A 8 15.86 -22.33 9.52
N ASP A 9 15.39 -23.52 9.13
CA ASP A 9 15.79 -24.79 9.73
C ASP A 9 17.23 -25.15 9.37
N ARG A 10 17.72 -24.81 8.16
CA ARG A 10 19.14 -24.94 7.82
C ARG A 10 20.03 -24.05 8.69
N GLY A 11 19.57 -22.83 9.01
CA GLY A 11 20.28 -21.90 9.89
C GLY A 11 20.27 -22.29 11.37
N ARG A 12 19.39 -23.22 11.78
CA ARG A 12 19.29 -23.70 13.16
C ARG A 12 20.16 -24.92 13.38
N LYS A 13 21.21 -24.78 14.17
CA LYS A 13 21.80 -25.94 14.86
C LYS A 13 20.84 -26.35 15.98
N THR A 14 20.07 -27.41 15.78
CA THR A 14 19.32 -28.07 16.85
C THR A 14 20.30 -28.55 17.91
N SER A 15 20.49 -27.75 18.96
CA SER A 15 21.22 -28.15 20.15
C SER A 15 20.20 -28.69 21.14
N ILE A 16 20.22 -29.99 21.39
CA ILE A 16 19.44 -30.62 22.45
C ILE A 16 20.32 -30.58 23.71
N GLY A 17 19.92 -29.81 24.72
CA GLY A 17 20.63 -29.74 26.01
C GLY A 17 20.27 -28.51 26.84
N PHE A 18 20.44 -28.62 28.16
CA PHE A 18 20.08 -27.59 29.15
C PHE A 18 20.77 -26.21 28.98
N GLY A 19 21.72 -26.07 28.05
CA GLY A 19 22.40 -24.82 27.69
C GLY A 19 22.19 -24.38 26.24
N ALA A 20 21.20 -24.95 25.53
CA ALA A 20 20.92 -24.61 24.14
C ALA A 20 20.27 -23.22 24.03
N THR A 21 20.86 -22.35 23.21
CA THR A 21 20.31 -21.03 22.90
C THR A 21 19.10 -21.20 21.97
N VAL A 22 17.90 -21.24 22.54
CA VAL A 22 16.66 -21.27 21.77
C VAL A 22 16.41 -19.87 21.20
N ALA A 23 16.83 -19.63 19.97
CA ALA A 23 16.50 -18.39 19.26
C ALA A 23 15.01 -18.42 18.87
N SER A 24 14.24 -17.45 19.36
CA SER A 24 12.81 -17.31 19.07
C SER A 24 12.55 -17.25 17.55
N PRO A 25 11.58 -18.02 17.02
CA PRO A 25 11.26 -18.05 15.60
C PRO A 25 10.69 -16.77 15.00
N GLU A 26 10.12 -15.88 15.82
CA GLU A 26 9.07 -14.97 15.35
C GLU A 26 9.52 -13.56 14.94
N ASP A 27 10.78 -13.19 15.18
CA ASP A 27 11.24 -11.80 14.98
C ASP A 27 11.93 -11.50 13.65
N ARG A 28 12.09 -12.48 12.74
CA ARG A 28 12.74 -12.23 11.43
C ARG A 28 11.70 -11.94 10.36
N ARG A 29 11.85 -10.79 9.67
CA ARG A 29 11.06 -10.47 8.47
C ARG A 29 11.30 -11.55 7.41
N THR A 30 10.27 -11.91 6.66
CA THR A 30 10.35 -12.99 5.67
C THR A 30 11.38 -12.68 4.58
N GLY A 31 11.46 -11.41 4.18
CA GLY A 31 12.46 -10.93 3.23
C GLY A 31 13.91 -11.20 3.67
N ASP A 32 14.22 -11.01 4.96
CA ASP A 32 15.57 -11.23 5.49
C ASP A 32 15.96 -12.72 5.48
N VAL A 33 14.97 -13.60 5.72
CA VAL A 33 15.16 -15.05 5.61
C VAL A 33 15.46 -15.42 4.16
N PHE A 34 14.71 -14.87 3.20
CA PHE A 34 14.91 -15.18 1.79
C PHE A 34 16.27 -14.74 1.25
N ARG A 35 16.88 -13.67 1.77
CA ARG A 35 18.25 -13.26 1.39
C ARG A 35 19.30 -14.35 1.60
N LEU A 36 19.04 -15.31 2.48
CA LEU A 36 19.94 -16.42 2.78
C LEU A 36 19.67 -17.65 1.91
N VAL A 37 18.75 -17.60 0.94
CA VAL A 37 18.38 -18.78 0.14
C VAL A 37 19.58 -19.37 -0.61
N GLU A 38 19.73 -20.69 -0.56
CA GLU A 38 20.70 -21.43 -1.37
C GLU A 38 20.00 -22.43 -2.30
N PRO A 39 20.66 -22.90 -3.37
CA PRO A 39 20.09 -23.89 -4.28
C PRO A 39 19.57 -25.16 -3.59
N GLU A 40 20.20 -25.61 -2.50
CA GLU A 40 19.74 -26.79 -1.75
C GLU A 40 18.37 -26.61 -1.09
N ASP A 41 18.01 -25.39 -0.70
CA ASP A 41 16.69 -25.09 -0.13
C ASP A 41 15.60 -25.23 -1.20
N LEU A 42 15.92 -24.83 -2.42
CA LEU A 42 15.05 -24.93 -3.59
C LEU A 42 14.79 -26.40 -3.96
N LEU A 43 15.81 -27.26 -3.84
CA LEU A 43 15.66 -28.70 -4.02
C LEU A 43 14.76 -29.32 -2.95
N LYS A 44 15.02 -29.01 -1.66
CA LYS A 44 14.19 -29.46 -0.53
C LYS A 44 12.75 -28.95 -0.64
N PHE A 45 12.54 -27.77 -1.23
CA PHE A 45 11.23 -27.21 -1.51
C PHE A 45 10.49 -27.94 -2.65
N GLY A 46 11.19 -28.73 -3.47
CA GLY A 46 10.61 -29.58 -4.51
C GLY A 46 10.98 -29.21 -5.94
N LEU A 47 11.91 -28.27 -6.16
CA LEU A 47 12.44 -27.99 -7.50
C LEU A 47 13.47 -29.05 -7.91
N ILE A 48 13.50 -29.39 -9.19
CA ILE A 48 14.43 -30.41 -9.72
C ILE A 48 15.84 -29.82 -9.97
N PRO A 49 16.92 -30.60 -9.82
CA PRO A 49 18.30 -30.12 -9.99
C PRO A 49 18.59 -29.46 -11.33
N GLU A 50 18.07 -30.00 -12.42
CA GLU A 50 18.26 -29.49 -13.78
C GLU A 50 17.63 -28.10 -13.95
N PHE A 51 16.52 -27.86 -13.27
CA PHE A 51 15.80 -26.58 -13.30
C PHE A 51 16.50 -25.52 -12.45
N VAL A 52 17.04 -25.89 -11.29
CA VAL A 52 17.80 -24.96 -10.43
C VAL A 52 19.16 -24.64 -11.07
N GLY A 53 19.82 -25.63 -11.69
CA GLY A 53 21.11 -25.46 -12.36
C GLY A 53 21.08 -24.49 -13.56
N ARG A 54 19.92 -24.29 -14.19
CA ARG A 54 19.73 -23.30 -15.28
C ARG A 54 19.34 -21.90 -14.79
N LEU A 55 19.23 -21.68 -13.49
CA LEU A 55 18.92 -20.38 -12.88
C LEU A 55 20.14 -19.88 -12.08
N PRO A 56 21.18 -19.35 -12.77
CA PRO A 56 22.43 -18.95 -12.11
C PRO A 56 22.30 -17.67 -11.25
N VAL A 57 21.17 -16.95 -11.36
CA VAL A 57 20.93 -15.69 -10.64
C VAL A 57 19.69 -15.86 -9.77
N LEU A 58 19.87 -15.63 -8.47
CA LEU A 58 18.79 -15.59 -7.48
C LEU A 58 18.62 -14.15 -7.00
N ALA A 59 17.40 -13.65 -7.06
CA ALA A 59 17.02 -12.35 -6.52
C ALA A 59 15.85 -12.55 -5.55
N THR A 60 15.91 -11.87 -4.41
CA THR A 60 14.91 -11.97 -3.35
C THR A 60 14.21 -10.63 -3.21
N LEU A 61 12.94 -10.67 -2.83
CA LEU A 61 12.12 -9.48 -2.63
C LEU A 61 11.96 -9.24 -1.13
N GLU A 62 11.93 -7.98 -0.74
CA GLU A 62 11.68 -7.56 0.63
C GLU A 62 10.18 -7.44 0.90
N ASP A 63 9.82 -7.57 2.17
CA ASP A 63 8.46 -7.31 2.61
C ASP A 63 8.14 -5.81 2.46
N LEU A 64 6.95 -5.49 1.97
CA LEU A 64 6.51 -4.11 1.85
C LEU A 64 6.17 -3.55 3.23
N ASP A 65 6.88 -2.50 3.63
CA ASP A 65 6.58 -1.73 4.82
C ASP A 65 5.70 -0.50 4.51
N GLU A 66 5.27 0.20 5.55
CA GLU A 66 4.42 1.38 5.41
C GLU A 66 5.06 2.47 4.54
N PRO A 67 6.33 2.87 4.74
CA PRO A 67 7.02 3.80 3.84
C PRO A 67 7.02 3.36 2.38
N ALA A 68 7.33 2.09 2.09
CA ALA A 68 7.33 1.57 0.72
C ALA A 68 5.94 1.65 0.08
N LEU A 69 4.87 1.39 0.82
CA LEU A 69 3.50 1.51 0.33
C LEU A 69 3.11 2.96 0.04
N ILE A 70 3.52 3.91 0.89
CA ILE A 70 3.32 5.34 0.65
C ILE A 70 4.06 5.77 -0.63
N GLN A 71 5.31 5.33 -0.80
CA GLN A 71 6.06 5.60 -2.04
C GLN A 71 5.32 5.05 -3.27
N ILE A 72 4.83 3.80 -3.21
CA ILE A 72 4.05 3.20 -4.31
C ILE A 72 2.78 4.01 -4.61
N LEU A 73 2.13 4.60 -3.59
CA LEU A 73 0.94 5.43 -3.75
C LEU A 73 1.22 6.77 -4.45
N THR A 74 2.42 7.34 -4.31
CA THR A 74 2.70 8.74 -4.70
C THR A 74 3.82 8.92 -5.73
N GLU A 75 4.93 8.19 -5.63
CA GLU A 75 6.16 8.48 -6.39
C GLU A 75 6.14 7.97 -7.84
N PRO A 76 5.76 6.71 -8.15
CA PRO A 76 5.81 6.19 -9.50
C PRO A 76 5.08 7.06 -10.53
N LYS A 77 5.50 6.99 -11.79
CA LYS A 77 4.81 7.69 -12.88
C LYS A 77 3.33 7.33 -12.95
N ASN A 78 3.02 6.06 -12.69
CA ASN A 78 1.65 5.52 -12.69
C ASN A 78 1.15 5.27 -11.26
N ALA A 79 1.52 6.11 -10.29
CA ALA A 79 1.07 5.97 -8.91
C ALA A 79 -0.46 6.16 -8.78
N LEU A 80 -1.08 5.52 -7.80
CA LEU A 80 -2.54 5.53 -7.64
C LEU A 80 -3.07 6.94 -7.35
N VAL A 81 -2.38 7.72 -6.51
CA VAL A 81 -2.78 9.11 -6.22
C VAL A 81 -2.84 9.93 -7.51
N LYS A 82 -1.82 9.83 -8.36
CA LYS A 82 -1.78 10.53 -9.67
C LYS A 82 -2.89 10.07 -10.62
N GLN A 83 -3.23 8.78 -10.60
CA GLN A 83 -4.33 8.25 -11.42
C GLN A 83 -5.67 8.85 -10.99
N TYR A 84 -5.96 8.91 -9.69
CA TYR A 84 -7.21 9.48 -9.18
C TYR A 84 -7.24 11.00 -9.29
N GLN A 85 -6.11 11.68 -9.08
CA GLN A 85 -5.98 13.12 -9.35
C GLN A 85 -6.35 13.43 -10.80
N ARG A 86 -5.78 12.66 -11.75
CA ARG A 86 -6.11 12.86 -13.16
C ARG A 86 -7.57 12.58 -13.49
N LEU A 87 -8.20 11.63 -12.79
CA LEU A 87 -9.62 11.34 -12.95
C LEU A 87 -10.49 12.50 -12.46
N PHE A 88 -10.18 13.09 -11.30
CA PHE A 88 -10.89 14.25 -10.77
C PHE A 88 -10.64 15.51 -11.61
N GLU A 89 -9.44 15.69 -12.16
CA GLU A 89 -9.11 16.78 -13.08
C GLU A 89 -9.99 16.77 -14.35
N MET A 90 -10.46 15.59 -14.80
CA MET A 90 -11.39 15.52 -15.94
C MET A 90 -12.74 16.18 -15.64
N GLU A 91 -13.12 16.23 -14.35
CA GLU A 91 -14.30 16.94 -13.84
C GLU A 91 -13.97 18.38 -13.40
N ASN A 92 -12.75 18.88 -13.69
CA ASN A 92 -12.22 20.18 -13.26
C ASN A 92 -12.13 20.36 -11.74
N VAL A 93 -11.89 19.27 -11.01
CA VAL A 93 -11.74 19.27 -9.56
C VAL A 93 -10.35 18.76 -9.17
N ASP A 94 -9.70 19.44 -8.23
CA ASP A 94 -8.42 19.01 -7.66
C ASP A 94 -8.66 17.96 -6.55
N LEU A 95 -7.81 16.93 -6.47
CA LEU A 95 -7.87 15.93 -5.40
C LEU A 95 -6.57 15.93 -4.59
N THR A 96 -6.70 16.19 -3.29
CA THR A 96 -5.56 16.27 -2.36
C THR A 96 -5.71 15.24 -1.25
N PHE A 97 -4.62 14.55 -0.93
CA PHE A 97 -4.53 13.63 0.21
C PHE A 97 -3.61 14.23 1.26
N HIS A 98 -4.05 14.28 2.51
CA HIS A 98 -3.15 14.55 3.63
C HIS A 98 -2.15 13.40 3.81
N GLU A 99 -0.94 13.72 4.29
CA GLU A 99 0.08 12.70 4.58
C GLU A 99 -0.42 11.62 5.54
N ASN A 100 -1.19 12.02 6.56
CA ASN A 100 -1.81 11.08 7.51
C ASN A 100 -2.81 10.14 6.83
N ALA A 101 -3.52 10.61 5.79
CA ALA A 101 -4.43 9.77 5.02
C ALA A 101 -3.67 8.69 4.24
N LEU A 102 -2.53 9.05 3.64
CA LEU A 102 -1.66 8.10 2.93
C LEU A 102 -1.08 7.05 3.88
N SER A 103 -0.63 7.46 5.08
CA SER A 103 -0.20 6.55 6.14
C SER A 103 -1.33 5.60 6.57
N ALA A 104 -2.54 6.11 6.79
CA ALA A 104 -3.69 5.29 7.15
C ALA A 104 -4.06 4.27 6.07
N ILE A 105 -4.01 4.65 4.79
CA ILE A 105 -4.24 3.73 3.66
C ILE A 105 -3.18 2.63 3.64
N ALA A 106 -1.91 2.98 3.81
CA ALA A 106 -0.80 2.04 3.83
C ALA A 106 -0.92 1.03 4.99
N LYS A 107 -1.19 1.50 6.21
CA LYS A 107 -1.44 0.64 7.38
C LYS A 107 -2.58 -0.34 7.14
N ARG A 108 -3.70 0.15 6.61
CA ARG A 108 -4.86 -0.69 6.29
C ARG A 108 -4.55 -1.76 5.24
N ALA A 109 -3.65 -1.48 4.29
CA ALA A 109 -3.21 -2.47 3.29
C ALA A 109 -2.30 -3.57 3.89
N ILE A 110 -1.47 -3.21 4.89
CA ILE A 110 -0.63 -4.16 5.65
C ILE A 110 -1.51 -5.06 6.51
N GLU A 111 -2.47 -4.49 7.25
CA GLU A 111 -3.41 -5.23 8.11
C GLU A 111 -4.22 -6.27 7.32
N ARG A 112 -4.63 -5.92 6.10
CA ARG A 112 -5.34 -6.82 5.18
C ARG A 112 -4.45 -7.90 4.55
N LYS A 113 -3.14 -7.90 4.80
CA LYS A 113 -2.15 -8.82 4.22
C LYS A 113 -2.18 -8.89 2.68
N THR A 114 -2.64 -7.81 2.05
CA THR A 114 -2.72 -7.70 0.59
C THR A 114 -1.53 -6.98 -0.03
N GLY A 115 -0.73 -6.27 0.80
CA GLY A 115 0.39 -5.43 0.35
C GLY A 115 -0.06 -4.42 -0.71
N ALA A 116 0.82 -4.13 -1.68
CA ALA A 116 0.55 -3.15 -2.75
C ALA A 116 -0.69 -3.48 -3.61
N ARG A 117 -1.06 -4.77 -3.73
CA ARG A 117 -2.23 -5.18 -4.54
C ARG A 117 -3.55 -4.68 -3.96
N GLY A 118 -3.64 -4.52 -2.63
CA GLY A 118 -4.83 -4.05 -1.95
C GLY A 118 -5.01 -2.53 -1.95
N LEU A 119 -3.98 -1.76 -2.34
CA LEU A 119 -4.04 -0.30 -2.30
C LEU A 119 -5.15 0.25 -3.21
N ARG A 120 -5.33 -0.33 -4.41
CA ARG A 120 -6.37 0.11 -5.35
C ARG A 120 -7.78 -0.06 -4.78
N SER A 121 -8.09 -1.22 -4.21
CA SER A 121 -9.43 -1.47 -3.67
C SER A 121 -9.74 -0.63 -2.44
N ILE A 122 -8.72 -0.30 -1.63
CA ILE A 122 -8.87 0.63 -0.50
C ILE A 122 -9.16 2.04 -1.01
N MET A 123 -8.38 2.53 -1.99
CA MET A 123 -8.59 3.85 -2.61
C MET A 123 -9.98 3.96 -3.24
N GLU A 124 -10.39 2.95 -4.00
CA GLU A 124 -11.70 2.90 -4.66
C GLU A 124 -12.83 2.95 -3.64
N ALA A 125 -12.74 2.18 -2.55
CA ALA A 125 -13.75 2.20 -1.49
C ALA A 125 -13.87 3.56 -0.79
N ILE A 126 -12.77 4.31 -0.67
CA ILE A 126 -12.77 5.65 -0.05
C ILE A 126 -13.38 6.69 -0.98
N LEU A 127 -13.09 6.60 -2.28
CA LEU A 127 -13.46 7.61 -3.26
C LEU A 127 -14.79 7.33 -3.98
N LEU A 128 -15.36 6.14 -3.85
CA LEU A 128 -16.54 5.72 -4.62
C LEU A 128 -17.71 6.69 -4.46
N ASP A 129 -18.08 7.00 -3.23
CA ASP A 129 -19.20 7.91 -2.92
C ASP A 129 -18.92 9.32 -3.45
N THR A 130 -17.70 9.82 -3.25
CA THR A 130 -17.26 11.12 -3.77
C THR A 130 -17.37 11.18 -5.29
N MET A 131 -16.84 10.18 -6.00
CA MET A 131 -16.88 10.13 -7.46
C MET A 131 -18.32 10.04 -8.00
N PHE A 132 -19.22 9.41 -7.24
CA PHE A 132 -20.63 9.33 -7.59
C PHE A 132 -21.36 10.67 -7.37
N GLU A 133 -21.07 11.36 -6.26
CA GLU A 133 -21.69 12.65 -5.92
C GLU A 133 -21.12 13.81 -6.76
N LEU A 134 -19.84 13.75 -7.13
CA LEU A 134 -19.10 14.87 -7.74
C LEU A 134 -19.78 15.50 -8.95
N PRO A 135 -20.32 14.74 -9.94
CA PRO A 135 -20.97 15.32 -11.12
C PRO A 135 -22.23 16.13 -10.80
N ALA A 136 -22.86 15.90 -9.64
CA ALA A 136 -24.04 16.63 -9.19
C ALA A 136 -23.70 17.87 -8.34
N LEU A 137 -22.44 18.04 -7.92
CA LEU A 137 -22.01 19.15 -7.07
C LEU A 137 -21.52 20.32 -7.93
N GLU A 138 -22.23 21.44 -7.87
CA GLU A 138 -21.82 22.66 -8.58
C GLU A 138 -20.80 23.48 -7.78
N GLY A 139 -19.75 23.96 -8.45
CA GLY A 139 -18.80 24.93 -7.90
C GLY A 139 -17.71 24.35 -6.99
N VAL A 140 -17.63 23.03 -6.83
CA VAL A 140 -16.51 22.37 -6.13
C VAL A 140 -15.24 22.59 -6.94
N ARG A 141 -14.18 23.01 -6.26
CA ARG A 141 -12.85 23.22 -6.84
C ARG A 141 -11.86 22.16 -6.38
N GLU A 142 -11.94 21.75 -5.12
CA GLU A 142 -10.98 20.80 -4.54
C GLU A 142 -11.68 19.85 -3.56
N VAL A 143 -11.25 18.59 -3.57
CA VAL A 143 -11.62 17.57 -2.59
C VAL A 143 -10.38 17.18 -1.78
N VAL A 144 -10.50 17.25 -0.46
CA VAL A 144 -9.42 16.90 0.47
C VAL A 144 -9.78 15.65 1.27
N ILE A 145 -8.90 14.65 1.23
CA ILE A 145 -9.03 13.39 1.96
C ILE A 145 -8.11 13.41 3.19
N SER A 146 -8.71 13.29 4.38
CA SER A 146 -8.02 13.18 5.67
C SER A 146 -7.98 11.73 6.18
N GLU A 147 -7.26 11.50 7.28
CA GLU A 147 -7.18 10.19 7.94
C GLU A 147 -8.56 9.68 8.38
N GLU A 148 -9.41 10.57 8.91
CA GLU A 148 -10.74 10.20 9.41
C GLU A 148 -11.65 9.68 8.29
N VAL A 149 -11.49 10.21 7.08
CA VAL A 149 -12.20 9.72 5.88
C VAL A 149 -11.75 8.30 5.54
N VAL A 150 -10.44 8.03 5.60
CA VAL A 150 -9.88 6.69 5.37
C VAL A 150 -10.41 5.68 6.41
N SER A 151 -10.57 6.12 7.66
CA SER A 151 -11.16 5.31 8.74
C SER A 151 -12.68 5.16 8.64
N GLY A 152 -13.36 5.91 7.77
CA GLY A 152 -14.82 5.91 7.63
C GLY A 152 -15.57 6.69 8.72
N ASN A 153 -14.87 7.55 9.47
CA ASN A 153 -15.42 8.35 10.57
C ASN A 153 -15.86 9.75 10.14
N ALA A 154 -15.48 10.19 8.94
CA ALA A 154 -15.80 11.50 8.41
C ALA A 154 -16.07 11.43 6.90
N ARG A 155 -16.67 12.50 6.36
CA ARG A 155 -16.81 12.71 4.91
C ARG A 155 -15.63 13.54 4.38
N PRO A 156 -15.27 13.40 3.08
CA PRO A 156 -14.32 14.28 2.41
C PRO A 156 -14.67 15.76 2.58
N LEU A 157 -13.65 16.60 2.64
CA LEU A 157 -13.83 18.06 2.67
C LEU A 157 -13.93 18.57 1.23
N TYR A 158 -15.04 19.26 0.91
CA TYR A 158 -15.26 19.92 -0.37
C TYR A 158 -14.97 21.42 -0.24
N ILE A 159 -14.05 21.91 -1.06
CA ILE A 159 -13.70 23.34 -1.14
C ILE A 159 -14.37 23.90 -2.39
N TYR A 160 -15.25 24.89 -2.20
CA TYR A 160 -15.96 25.56 -3.27
C TYR A 160 -15.23 26.82 -3.74
N SER A 161 -15.28 27.09 -5.03
CA SER A 161 -14.82 28.37 -5.58
C SER A 161 -15.76 29.50 -5.15
N GLU A 162 -15.21 30.63 -4.70
CA GLU A 162 -16.02 31.83 -4.47
C GLU A 162 -16.56 32.36 -5.81
N GLN A 163 -17.83 32.09 -6.13
CA GLN A 163 -18.54 32.87 -7.13
C GLN A 163 -19.33 34.00 -6.46
N LYS A 164 -18.78 35.22 -6.57
CA LYS A 164 -19.39 36.55 -6.48
C LYS A 164 -20.73 36.62 -5.73
N GLU A 165 -20.71 37.29 -4.58
CA GLU A 165 -21.86 38.02 -4.06
C GLU A 165 -22.62 38.68 -5.22
N LYS A 166 -23.87 38.26 -5.42
CA LYS A 166 -24.82 38.97 -6.27
C LYS A 166 -24.87 40.41 -5.77
N LYS A 167 -24.22 41.35 -6.46
CA LYS A 167 -24.53 42.78 -6.35
C LYS A 167 -26.01 42.91 -6.67
N GLY A 168 -26.82 43.01 -5.62
CA GLY A 168 -28.19 43.45 -5.73
C GLY A 168 -28.17 44.82 -6.39
N ASN A 169 -28.61 44.89 -7.64
CA ASN A 169 -29.11 46.13 -8.21
C ASN A 169 -30.32 46.52 -7.37
N VAL A 170 -30.10 47.31 -6.31
CA VAL A 170 -31.16 48.10 -5.71
C VAL A 170 -31.33 49.29 -6.63
N SER A 171 -32.27 49.14 -7.56
CA SER A 171 -32.87 50.25 -8.28
C SER A 171 -33.63 51.12 -7.29
N ALA A 172 -33.22 52.39 -7.18
CA ALA A 172 -34.03 53.51 -6.75
C ALA A 172 -33.63 54.73 -7.59
#